data_AF-A0AAV2RJG8-F1
#
_entry.id   AF-A0AAV2RJG8-F1
#
_cell.length_a   1.000
_cell.length_b   1.000
_cell.length_c   1.000
_cell.angle_alpha   90.00
_cell.angle_beta   90.00
_cell.angle_gamma   90.00
#
_symmetry.space_group_name_H-M   'P 1'
#
loop_
_entity.id
_entity.type
_entity.pdbx_description
1 polymer ?
#
loop_
_entity_poly.entity_id
_entity_poly.type
_entity_poly.pdbx_seq_one_letter_code
_entity_poly.pdbx_strand_id
1 'polypeptide(L)'
;MGIFVINGHGFYDTWTTLASLINLTIFFKYQIEVDGETVCIIMLSVILVGFLGWFILENTVLKLYGNPLITHYMVIIWASYGQYLSQYGVSKALDALIITNMSVFSAVLVARVVILAIRNRRNGIYGNGNNLVPLDSSSKQSSDNGHY
;
A
#
# COMPACT_ATOMS: atom_id res chain seq x y z
N MET A 1 -6.84 -0.30 -17.96
CA MET A 1 -6.49 0.87 -17.11
C MET A 1 -5.00 0.81 -16.81
N GLY A 2 -4.26 1.92 -16.87
CA GLY A 2 -2.81 1.92 -16.70
C GLY A 2 -2.38 1.66 -15.25
N ILE A 3 -1.26 0.96 -15.06
CA ILE A 3 -0.73 0.59 -13.73
C ILE A 3 -0.51 1.81 -12.83
N PHE A 4 -0.16 2.97 -13.42
CA PHE A 4 0.06 4.23 -12.71
C PHE A 4 -1.22 4.81 -12.10
N VAL A 5 -2.37 4.68 -12.79
CA VAL A 5 -3.64 5.25 -12.31
C VAL A 5 -4.11 4.51 -11.06
N ILE A 6 -4.04 3.17 -11.08
CA ILE A 6 -4.46 2.32 -9.96
C ILE A 6 -3.54 2.52 -8.74
N ASN A 7 -2.23 2.66 -8.97
CA ASN A 7 -1.27 2.98 -7.91
C ASN A 7 -1.46 4.41 -7.36
N GLY A 8 -1.89 5.36 -8.20
CA GLY A 8 -2.21 6.72 -7.80
C GLY A 8 -3.48 6.82 -6.93
N HIS A 9 -4.53 6.07 -7.26
CA HIS A 9 -5.72 5.98 -6.43
C HIS A 9 -5.40 5.50 -5.01
N GLY A 10 -4.53 4.50 -4.90
CA GLY A 10 -4.09 4.01 -3.60
C GLY A 10 -3.36 5.03 -2.73
N PHE A 11 -2.56 5.88 -3.37
CA PHE A 11 -1.93 7.00 -2.68
C PHE A 11 -2.96 8.02 -2.20
N TYR A 12 -3.95 8.34 -3.04
CA TYR A 12 -4.99 9.31 -2.68
C TYR A 12 -5.86 8.84 -1.52
N ASP A 13 -6.26 7.57 -1.52
CA ASP A 13 -7.09 6.98 -0.47
C ASP A 13 -6.36 6.97 0.88
N THR A 14 -5.07 6.60 0.89
CA THR A 14 -4.24 6.63 2.11
C THR A 14 -3.99 8.05 2.61
N TRP A 15 -3.69 8.99 1.71
CA TRP A 15 -3.51 10.39 2.07
C TRP A 15 -4.77 11.00 2.69
N THR A 16 -5.93 10.72 2.09
CA THR A 16 -7.22 11.22 2.58
C THR A 16 -7.57 10.62 3.94
N THR A 17 -7.24 9.35 4.16
CA THR A 17 -7.40 8.69 5.46
C THR A 17 -6.53 9.35 6.53
N LEU A 18 -5.27 9.66 6.22
CA LEU A 18 -4.37 10.36 7.14
C LEU A 18 -4.87 11.76 7.49
N ALA A 19 -5.28 12.55 6.49
CA ALA A 19 -5.84 13.88 6.71
C ALA A 19 -7.10 13.82 7.60
N SER A 20 -7.96 12.83 7.38
CA SER A 20 -9.15 12.61 8.18
C SER A 20 -8.83 12.26 9.63
N LEU A 21 -7.82 11.42 9.88
CA LEU A 21 -7.36 11.08 11.23
C LEU A 21 -6.77 12.28 11.97
N ILE A 22 -6.00 13.13 11.29
CA ILE A 22 -5.45 14.36 11.87
C ILE A 22 -6.59 15.30 12.28
N ASN A 23 -7.56 15.51 11.39
CA ASN A 23 -8.72 16.34 11.69
C ASN A 23 -9.57 15.75 12.83
N LEU A 24 -9.69 14.42 12.90
CA LEU A 24 -10.38 13.74 14.00
C LEU A 24 -9.62 13.89 15.33
N THR A 25 -8.29 13.83 15.32
CA THR A 25 -7.43 14.08 16.49
C THR A 25 -7.67 15.47 17.05
N ILE A 26 -7.70 16.47 16.17
CA ILE A 26 -7.99 17.87 16.52
C ILE A 26 -9.39 17.96 17.14
N PHE A 27 -10.40 17.33 16.53
CA PHE A 27 -11.76 17.32 17.05
C PHE A 27 -11.84 16.73 18.47
N PHE A 28 -11.23 15.57 18.72
CA PHE A 28 -11.23 14.96 20.06
C PHE A 28 -10.53 15.83 21.11
N LYS A 29 -9.43 16.50 20.72
CA LYS A 29 -8.68 17.36 21.62
C LYS A 29 -9.45 18.61 22.02
N TYR A 30 -10.12 19.27 21.05
CA TYR A 30 -10.74 20.58 21.29
C TYR A 30 -12.21 20.51 21.69
N GLN A 31 -12.96 19.52 21.21
CA GLN A 31 -14.41 19.45 21.44
C GLN A 31 -14.79 18.53 22.60
N ILE A 32 -13.98 17.50 22.86
CA ILE A 32 -14.23 16.52 23.93
C ILE A 32 -13.25 16.73 25.10
N GLU A 33 -12.26 17.62 24.93
CA GLU A 33 -11.23 17.97 25.95
C GLU A 33 -10.53 16.72 26.55
N VAL A 34 -10.41 15.66 25.74
CA VAL A 34 -9.75 14.43 26.18
C VAL A 34 -8.25 14.67 26.26
N ASP A 35 -7.63 14.06 27.27
CA ASP A 35 -6.18 14.12 27.44
C ASP A 35 -5.42 13.65 26.19
N GLY A 36 -4.36 14.38 25.83
CA GLY A 36 -3.65 14.22 24.57
C GLY A 36 -3.01 12.83 24.40
N GLU A 37 -2.58 12.20 25.50
CA GLU A 37 -2.04 10.84 25.48
C GLU A 37 -3.13 9.84 25.08
N THR A 38 -4.31 9.98 25.69
CA THR A 38 -5.46 9.09 25.41
C THR A 38 -5.95 9.24 23.98
N VAL A 39 -6.05 10.47 23.45
CA VAL A 39 -6.43 10.70 22.05
C VAL A 39 -5.42 10.06 21.10
N CYS A 40 -4.11 10.19 21.37
CA CYS A 40 -3.09 9.56 20.53
C CYS A 40 -3.19 8.04 20.52
N ILE A 41 -3.44 7.41 21.66
CA ILE A 41 -3.67 5.96 21.75
C ILE A 41 -4.87 5.55 20.89
N ILE A 42 -5.99 6.27 20.99
CA ILE A 42 -7.19 6.01 20.19
C ILE A 42 -6.88 6.12 18.70
N MET A 43 -6.22 7.21 18.26
CA MET A 43 -5.91 7.43 16.85
C MET A 43 -4.92 6.39 16.30
N LEU A 44 -3.93 5.99 17.10
CA LEU A 44 -2.99 4.90 16.79
C LEU A 44 -3.69 3.55 16.67
N SER A 45 -4.75 3.31 17.44
CA SER A 45 -5.54 2.09 17.33
C SER A 45 -6.42 2.10 16.07
N VAL A 46 -7.04 3.24 15.75
CA VAL A 46 -7.91 3.40 14.57
C VAL A 46 -7.10 3.21 13.29
N ILE A 47 -5.89 3.77 13.20
CA ILE A 47 -5.04 3.59 12.02
C ILE A 47 -4.61 2.13 11.84
N LEU A 48 -4.34 1.41 12.94
CA LEU A 48 -4.01 -0.02 12.90
C LEU A 48 -5.20 -0.84 12.37
N VAL A 49 -6.40 -0.61 12.89
CA VAL A 49 -7.62 -1.31 12.46
C VAL A 49 -7.94 -0.99 11.00
N GLY A 50 -7.86 0.28 10.60
CA GLY A 50 -8.05 0.70 9.21
C GLY A 50 -7.08 0.00 8.26
N PHE A 51 -5.81 -0.12 8.66
CA PHE A 51 -4.80 -0.83 7.87
C PHE A 51 -5.04 -2.34 7.78
N LEU A 52 -5.48 -2.98 8.87
CA LEU A 52 -5.87 -4.40 8.85
C LEU A 52 -7.10 -4.62 7.96
N GLY A 53 -8.09 -3.73 8.03
CA GLY A 53 -9.25 -3.74 7.14
C GLY A 53 -8.82 -3.65 5.67
N TRP A 54 -7.87 -2.77 5.37
CA TRP A 54 -7.27 -2.66 4.04
C TRP A 54 -6.58 -3.96 3.60
N PHE A 55 -5.77 -4.57 4.48
CA PHE A 55 -5.11 -5.84 4.20
C PHE A 55 -6.09 -6.96 3.87
N ILE A 56 -7.20 -7.05 4.61
CA ILE A 56 -8.27 -8.03 4.39
C ILE A 56 -8.97 -7.76 3.06
N LEU A 57 -9.31 -6.50 2.78
CA LEU A 57 -9.95 -6.09 1.52
C LEU A 57 -9.08 -6.47 0.33
N GLU A 58 -7.77 -6.28 0.45
CA GLU A 58 -6.83 -6.65 -0.60
C GLU A 58 -6.58 -8.18 -0.69
N ASN A 59 -6.72 -8.93 0.40
CA ASN A 59 -6.64 -10.40 0.35
C ASN A 59 -7.91 -11.06 -0.23
N THR A 60 -9.06 -10.39 -0.11
CA THR A 60 -10.38 -10.91 -0.54
C THR A 60 -10.80 -10.39 -1.91
N VAL A 61 -10.83 -9.07 -2.10
CA VAL A 61 -11.32 -8.40 -3.32
C VAL A 61 -10.23 -8.31 -4.39
N LEU A 62 -8.98 -7.99 -4.03
CA LEU A 62 -7.90 -7.82 -5.01
C LEU A 62 -7.27 -9.13 -5.51
N LYS A 63 -7.64 -10.28 -4.94
CA LYS A 63 -7.32 -11.59 -5.51
C LYS A 63 -7.90 -11.74 -6.93
N LEU A 64 -9.00 -11.05 -7.21
CA LEU A 64 -9.67 -11.00 -8.50
C LEU A 64 -9.06 -10.00 -9.49
N TYR A 65 -8.45 -8.91 -9.01
CA TYR A 65 -8.06 -7.77 -9.85
C TYR A 65 -6.57 -7.66 -10.16
N GLY A 66 -5.73 -8.59 -9.72
CA GLY A 66 -4.39 -8.76 -10.29
C GLY A 66 -3.38 -7.63 -10.01
N ASN A 67 -3.76 -6.51 -9.38
CA ASN A 67 -2.93 -5.30 -9.35
C ASN A 67 -2.03 -5.22 -8.10
N PRO A 68 -0.70 -5.02 -8.27
CA PRO A 68 0.22 -4.79 -7.17
C PRO A 68 0.12 -3.32 -6.72
N LEU A 69 -0.63 -3.05 -5.66
CA LEU A 69 -0.72 -1.73 -5.03
C LEU A 69 0.44 -1.53 -4.06
N ILE A 70 1.62 -1.14 -4.56
CA ILE A 70 2.80 -0.93 -3.73
C ILE A 70 2.74 0.43 -2.99
N THR A 71 2.02 1.41 -3.55
CA THR A 71 2.04 2.81 -3.08
C THR A 71 1.49 3.01 -1.67
N HIS A 72 0.53 2.18 -1.23
CA HIS A 72 -0.05 2.28 0.12
C HIS A 72 1.01 2.12 1.21
N TYR A 73 1.96 1.22 0.99
CA TYR A 73 2.99 0.88 1.96
C TYR A 73 4.00 2.02 2.14
N MET A 74 4.33 2.76 1.08
CA MET A 74 5.23 3.92 1.17
C MET A 74 4.66 5.01 2.07
N VAL A 75 3.38 5.34 1.88
CA VAL A 75 2.71 6.40 2.65
C VAL A 75 2.63 6.04 4.13
N ILE A 76 2.38 4.77 4.44
CA ILE A 76 2.22 4.31 5.82
C ILE A 76 3.56 4.27 6.56
N ILE A 77 4.65 3.86 5.88
CA ILE A 77 5.99 3.95 6.46
C ILE A 77 6.31 5.42 6.79
N TRP A 78 6.06 6.33 5.86
CA TRP A 78 6.32 7.76 6.07
C TRP A 78 5.48 8.34 7.22
N ALA A 79 4.19 8.03 7.27
CA ALA A 79 3.30 8.48 8.34
C ALA A 79 3.72 7.91 9.70
N SER A 80 4.08 6.63 9.76
CA SER A 80 4.56 5.99 10.99
C SER A 80 5.86 6.61 11.51
N TYR A 81 6.74 7.05 10.60
CA TYR A 81 7.97 7.76 10.96
C TYR A 81 7.69 9.16 11.53
N GLY A 82 6.77 9.91 10.90
CA GLY A 82 6.34 11.22 11.42
C GLY A 82 5.70 11.10 12.81
N GLN A 83 4.92 10.05 13.04
CA GLN A 83 4.30 9.75 14.34
C GLN A 83 5.37 9.48 15.41
N TYR A 84 6.36 8.63 15.11
CA TYR A 84 7.45 8.30 16.02
C TYR A 84 8.25 9.55 16.43
N LEU A 85 8.63 10.39 15.46
CA LEU A 85 9.37 11.62 15.74
C LEU A 85 8.59 12.60 16.64
N SER A 86 7.26 12.65 16.49
CA SER A 86 6.44 13.63 17.21
C SER A 86 6.11 13.20 18.65
N GLN A 87 6.14 11.91 18.95
CA GLN A 87 5.70 11.37 20.25
C GLN A 87 6.79 10.65 21.06
N TYR A 88 8.03 10.64 20.54
CA TYR A 88 9.16 10.01 21.19
C TYR A 88 9.39 10.57 22.61
N GLY A 89 9.32 9.71 23.61
CA GLY A 89 9.64 10.04 25.01
C GLY A 89 8.51 10.71 25.80
N VAL A 90 7.29 10.79 25.25
CA VAL A 90 6.12 11.34 25.95
C VAL A 90 5.58 10.35 26.99
N SER A 91 5.44 9.07 26.63
CA SER A 91 4.96 8.01 27.52
C SER A 91 5.45 6.65 27.05
N LYS A 92 5.82 5.77 28.00
CA LYS A 92 6.28 4.41 27.69
C LYS A 92 5.19 3.56 27.03
N ALA A 93 3.92 3.81 27.32
CA ALA A 93 2.80 3.08 26.74
C ALA A 93 2.60 3.46 25.27
N LEU A 94 2.71 4.75 24.94
CA LEU A 94 2.66 5.26 23.57
C LEU A 94 3.82 4.74 22.72
N ASP A 95 5.05 4.80 23.26
CA ASP A 95 6.23 4.29 22.56
C ASP A 95 6.07 2.80 22.23
N ALA A 96 5.60 1.99 23.19
CA ALA A 96 5.33 0.57 22.96
C ALA A 96 4.27 0.33 21.86
N LEU A 97 3.21 1.14 21.83
CA LEU A 97 2.17 1.07 20.79
C LEU A 97 2.69 1.46 19.41
N ILE A 98 3.49 2.53 19.31
CA ILE A 98 4.07 2.98 18.05
C ILE A 98 5.01 1.90 17.49
N ILE A 99 5.89 1.35 18.33
CA ILE A 99 6.80 0.26 17.96
C ILE A 99 6.02 -0.97 17.51
N THR A 100 4.96 -1.33 18.24
CA THR A 100 4.08 -2.45 17.87
C THR A 100 3.45 -2.22 16.50
N ASN A 101 2.86 -1.04 16.26
CA ASN A 101 2.29 -0.69 14.95
C ASN A 101 3.33 -0.75 13.82
N MET A 102 4.55 -0.22 14.04
CA MET A 102 5.62 -0.31 13.05
C MET A 102 6.00 -1.77 12.73
N SER A 103 6.08 -2.62 13.76
CA SER A 103 6.38 -4.05 13.56
C SER A 103 5.29 -4.76 12.74
N VAL A 104 4.02 -4.45 13.00
CA VAL A 104 2.87 -5.00 12.26
C VAL A 104 2.90 -4.52 10.82
N PHE A 105 3.11 -3.23 10.58
CA PHE A 105 3.19 -2.67 9.23
C PHE A 105 4.33 -3.28 8.42
N SER A 106 5.50 -3.47 9.05
CA SER A 106 6.64 -4.14 8.44
C SER A 106 6.34 -5.60 8.10
N ALA A 107 5.76 -6.36 9.03
CA ALA A 107 5.41 -7.76 8.81
C ALA A 107 4.41 -7.93 7.64
N VAL A 108 3.41 -7.06 7.55
CA VAL A 108 2.42 -7.07 6.47
C VAL A 108 3.07 -6.74 5.12
N LEU A 109 4.01 -5.80 5.08
CA LEU A 109 4.77 -5.47 3.87
C LEU A 109 5.59 -6.68 3.40
N VAL A 110 6.31 -7.34 4.31
CA VAL A 110 7.09 -8.55 3.98
C VAL A 110 6.17 -9.65 3.44
N ALA A 111 5.05 -9.91 4.11
CA ALA A 111 4.06 -10.89 3.66
C ALA A 111 3.58 -10.58 2.23
N ARG A 112 3.31 -9.31 1.91
CA ARG A 112 2.96 -8.89 0.55
C ARG A 112 4.06 -9.11 -0.46
N VAL A 113 5.30 -8.70 -0.16
CA VAL A 113 6.44 -8.91 -1.05
C VAL A 113 6.62 -10.40 -1.34
N VAL A 114 6.48 -11.26 -0.34
CA VAL A 114 6.53 -12.72 -0.50
C VAL A 114 5.39 -13.21 -1.40
N ILE A 115 4.15 -12.78 -1.19
CA ILE A 115 3.00 -13.14 -2.04
C ILE A 115 3.22 -12.69 -3.48
N LEU A 116 3.69 -11.46 -3.70
CA LEU A 116 3.99 -10.92 -5.03
C LEU A 116 5.12 -11.72 -5.69
N ALA A 117 6.19 -12.03 -4.95
CA ALA A 117 7.32 -12.82 -5.45
C ALA A 117 6.89 -14.24 -5.84
N ILE A 118 6.06 -14.90 -5.02
CA ILE A 118 5.49 -16.21 -5.33
C ILE A 118 4.64 -16.12 -6.59
N ARG A 119 3.78 -15.10 -6.70
CA ARG A 119 2.91 -14.93 -7.87
C ARG A 119 3.70 -14.62 -9.13
N ASN A 120 4.74 -13.79 -9.03
CA ASN A 120 5.63 -13.48 -10.15
C ASN A 120 6.37 -14.75 -10.63
N ARG A 121 6.87 -15.58 -9.70
CA ARG A 121 7.48 -16.87 -10.06
C ARG A 121 6.48 -17.83 -10.70
N ARG A 122 5.25 -17.93 -10.19
CA ARG A 122 4.20 -18.77 -10.79
C ARG A 122 3.82 -18.27 -12.18
N ASN A 123 3.66 -16.97 -12.38
CA ASN A 123 3.34 -16.38 -13.68
C ASN A 123 4.49 -16.51 -14.69
N GLY A 124 5.75 -16.45 -14.24
CA GLY A 124 6.92 -16.69 -15.08
C GLY A 124 7.03 -18.14 -15.55
N ILE A 125 6.58 -19.12 -14.74
CA ILE A 125 6.56 -20.53 -15.15
C ILE A 125 5.49 -20.82 -16.21
N TYR A 126 4.39 -20.06 -16.26
CA TYR A 126 3.41 -20.15 -17.36
C TYR A 126 3.82 -19.36 -18.63
N GLY A 127 4.87 -18.54 -18.56
CA GLY A 127 5.38 -17.74 -19.71
C GLY A 127 6.35 -18.47 -20.63
N ASN A 128 6.68 -19.74 -20.37
CA ASN A 128 7.65 -20.52 -21.14
C ASN A 128 7.00 -21.62 -22.02
N GLY A 129 5.78 -21.38 -22.50
CA GLY A 129 5.07 -22.35 -23.35
C GLY A 129 4.74 -21.86 -24.77
N ASN A 130 4.72 -20.55 -25.02
CA ASN A 130 4.13 -20.03 -26.26
C ASN A 130 4.39 -18.52 -26.39
N ASN A 131 5.50 -18.14 -27.04
CA ASN A 131 5.61 -17.04 -28.00
C ASN A 131 7.05 -17.00 -28.57
N LEU A 132 7.42 -18.05 -29.29
CA LEU A 132 8.31 -17.89 -30.44
C LEU A 132 7.50 -17.20 -31.54
N VAL A 133 7.42 -15.87 -31.52
CA VAL A 133 7.19 -15.09 -32.73
C VAL A 133 8.12 -13.89 -32.67
N PRO A 134 9.24 -13.88 -33.41
CA PRO A 134 10.05 -12.69 -33.57
C PRO A 134 9.19 -11.64 -34.29
N LEU A 135 8.99 -10.48 -33.66
CA LEU A 135 8.36 -9.30 -34.28
C LEU A 135 9.19 -8.68 -35.41
N ASP A 136 10.18 -9.40 -35.95
CA ASP A 136 11.09 -8.92 -37.00
C ASP A 136 10.76 -9.44 -38.41
N SER A 137 9.73 -10.27 -38.57
CA SER A 137 9.30 -10.74 -39.91
C SER A 137 8.26 -9.85 -40.60
N SER A 138 7.59 -8.94 -39.86
CA SER A 138 6.60 -8.02 -40.44
C SER A 138 7.23 -6.84 -41.20
N SER A 139 8.53 -6.55 -41.02
CA SER A 139 9.21 -5.47 -41.73
C SER A 139 9.71 -5.86 -43.12
N LYS A 140 9.90 -7.16 -43.42
CA LYS A 140 10.41 -7.62 -44.73
C LYS A 140 9.33 -7.93 -45.76
N GLN A 141 8.10 -8.25 -45.36
CA GLN A 141 7.07 -8.71 -46.29
C GLN A 141 6.18 -7.58 -46.86
N SER A 142 6.21 -6.39 -46.25
CA SER A 142 5.49 -5.21 -46.77
C SER A 142 6.28 -4.40 -47.80
N SER A 143 7.59 -4.64 -47.96
CA SER A 143 8.40 -3.91 -48.96
C SER A 143 8.52 -4.62 -50.31
N ASP A 144 8.07 -5.88 -50.42
CA ASP A 144 8.31 -6.75 -51.59
C ASP A 144 7.03 -7.06 -52.40
N ASN A 145 5.85 -6.57 -51.99
CA ASN A 145 4.58 -6.83 -52.66
C ASN A 145 3.81 -5.56 -53.04
N GLY A 146 4.50 -4.64 -53.71
CA GLY A 146 3.91 -3.40 -54.24
C GLY A 146 4.53 -2.98 -55.57
N HIS A 147 4.61 -3.90 -56.53
CA HIS A 147 4.91 -3.61 -57.92
C HIS A 147 3.76 -2.84 -58.57
N TYR A 148 4.04 -1.60 -59.00
CA TYR A 148 3.78 -1.09 -60.36
C TYR A 148 4.89 -0.11 -60.73
#